data_AF-A0A5K7ZSA1-F1
#
_entry.id   AF-A0A5K7ZSA1-F1
#
_cell.length_a   1.000
_cell.length_b   1.000
_cell.length_c   1.000
_cell.angle_alpha   90.00
_cell.angle_beta   90.00
_cell.angle_gamma   90.00
#
_symmetry.space_group_name_H-M   'P 1'
#
loop_
_entity.id
_entity.type
_entity.pdbx_description
1 polymer ?
#
loop_
_entity_poly.entity_id
_entity_poly.type
_entity_poly.pdbx_seq_one_letter_code
_entity_poly.pdbx_strand_id
1 'polypeptide(L)'
;MILLFLGCAGQPIKGVDQGPNPLRGMVHERFSRPISDPSIFVWLNRSDLHLDAHDQQLECEILHELVNIEVKDWKSAVDRLWETNREFRKMVSDEGNWDGYEYPLAEIYYLLSAVQPSSWEKDTAEKLYQQHLKQVQPNELTGYALHFYIQALLLNGKIETAIPFLPRLGQFKPADYFLDDLAYALSCSLSVKDTEHSLKILELILETGITDHPDKVDQIMCALLPDLNQAGIIEQVVQALSSFVDQHSVDNEYQFVPLMQEYYRAFIISKRQPNRVTVQIQVILASKKDAFVDHRLVGIIESLNSDLNFRGFRLLENRHFQLMKKESGRMPIPNGYRLTVKPVELSEYDSKMNVAIHKGGNCVFNTLVKTLDDGVTVIGGPKIDDGMILLRIKTDFYSKGV
;
A
#
# COMPACT_ATOMS: atom_id res chain seq x y z
N MET A 1 43.60 71.47 -33.03
CA MET A 1 43.84 70.99 -31.66
C MET A 1 42.80 69.91 -31.38
N ILE A 2 43.19 68.64 -31.57
CA ILE A 2 42.32 67.47 -31.48
C ILE A 2 42.67 66.79 -30.15
N LEU A 3 41.70 66.74 -29.22
CA LEU A 3 41.83 66.05 -27.94
C LEU A 3 41.54 64.55 -28.14
N LEU A 4 42.59 63.73 -28.12
CA LEU A 4 42.50 62.27 -28.08
C LEU A 4 42.40 61.83 -26.61
N PHE A 5 41.24 61.34 -26.21
CA PHE A 5 41.06 60.63 -24.94
C PHE A 5 41.60 59.21 -25.07
N LEU A 6 42.77 58.96 -24.47
CA LEU A 6 43.28 57.62 -24.19
C LEU A 6 42.47 57.05 -23.02
N GLY A 7 41.37 56.37 -23.33
CA GLY A 7 40.64 55.55 -22.37
C GLY A 7 41.48 54.32 -22.02
N CYS A 8 41.89 54.20 -20.75
CA CYS A 8 42.43 52.96 -20.22
C CYS A 8 41.33 51.88 -20.31
N ALA A 9 41.43 50.99 -21.29
CA ALA A 9 40.66 49.77 -21.32
C ALA A 9 41.06 48.95 -20.09
N GLY A 10 40.24 48.99 -19.04
CA GLY A 10 40.37 48.09 -17.90
C GLY A 10 40.35 46.66 -18.42
N GLN A 11 41.40 45.90 -18.09
CA GLN A 11 41.39 44.47 -18.39
C GLN A 11 40.14 43.87 -17.73
N PRO A 12 39.31 43.10 -18.47
CA PRO A 12 38.23 42.37 -17.82
C PRO A 12 38.86 41.54 -16.72
N ILE A 13 38.41 41.76 -15.48
CA ILE A 13 38.77 40.93 -14.34
C ILE A 13 38.47 39.51 -14.81
N LYS A 14 39.49 38.66 -14.95
CA LYS A 14 39.29 37.25 -15.24
C LYS A 14 38.32 36.75 -14.18
N GLY A 15 37.09 36.46 -14.59
CA GLY A 15 36.09 35.88 -13.71
C GLY A 15 36.73 34.70 -13.02
N VAL A 16 36.69 34.69 -11.70
CA VAL A 16 37.05 33.51 -10.92
C VAL A 16 36.15 32.41 -11.47
N ASP A 17 36.74 31.37 -12.05
CA ASP A 17 36.01 30.18 -12.45
C ASP A 17 35.37 29.63 -11.17
N GLN A 18 34.08 29.91 -10.98
CA GLN A 18 33.36 29.54 -9.76
C GLN A 18 33.06 28.04 -9.70
N GLY A 19 33.50 27.28 -10.72
CA GLY A 19 33.15 25.88 -10.87
C GLY A 19 31.66 25.69 -11.17
N PRO A 20 31.20 24.44 -11.30
CA PRO A 20 29.79 24.15 -11.47
C PRO A 20 29.00 24.56 -10.23
N ASN A 21 27.85 25.22 -10.41
CA ASN A 21 26.93 25.54 -9.33
C ASN A 21 26.45 24.24 -8.65
N PRO A 22 26.80 23.97 -7.39
CA PRO A 22 26.46 22.72 -6.73
C PRO A 22 24.95 22.55 -6.51
N LEU A 23 24.19 23.65 -6.46
CA LEU A 23 22.73 23.61 -6.33
C LEU A 23 22.02 22.98 -7.54
N ARG A 24 22.68 23.03 -8.70
CA ARG A 24 22.20 22.46 -9.97
C ARG A 24 22.66 21.02 -10.19
N GLY A 25 23.51 20.51 -9.30
CA GLY A 25 24.21 19.23 -9.42
C GLY A 25 23.51 18.08 -8.68
N MET A 26 24.31 17.23 -8.04
CA MET A 26 23.83 16.07 -7.28
C MET A 26 23.15 16.49 -5.98
N VAL A 27 22.06 15.80 -5.63
CA VAL A 27 21.24 16.01 -4.42
C VAL A 27 21.37 14.79 -3.52
N HIS A 28 21.82 14.98 -2.28
CA HIS A 28 22.05 13.93 -1.28
C HIS A 28 20.97 13.90 -0.18
N GLU A 29 19.81 14.51 -0.45
CA GLU A 29 18.67 14.59 0.46
C GLU A 29 17.66 13.48 0.17
N ARG A 30 16.70 13.29 1.06
CA ARG A 30 15.50 12.47 0.82
C ARG A 30 14.29 13.37 0.94
N PHE A 31 13.18 13.08 0.26
CA PHE A 31 11.93 13.85 0.36
C PHE A 31 11.40 14.02 1.79
N SER A 32 11.87 13.27 2.78
CA SER A 32 11.43 13.43 4.18
C SER A 32 12.35 14.33 5.03
N ARG A 33 13.43 14.89 4.47
CA ARG A 33 14.47 15.57 5.25
C ARG A 33 14.81 16.96 4.71
N PRO A 34 15.07 17.94 5.60
CA PRO A 34 15.67 19.21 5.19
C PRO A 34 17.07 18.97 4.61
N ILE A 35 17.60 20.01 3.95
CA ILE A 35 18.96 20.01 3.38
C ILE A 35 19.95 19.74 4.50
N SER A 36 20.77 18.70 4.34
CA SER A 36 21.73 18.27 5.37
C SER A 36 23.12 17.99 4.81
N ASP A 37 23.32 18.13 3.50
CA ASP A 37 24.64 18.03 2.88
C ASP A 37 25.55 19.16 3.40
N PRO A 38 26.64 18.83 4.13
CA PRO A 38 27.55 19.84 4.66
C PRO A 38 28.22 20.68 3.58
N SER A 39 28.41 20.14 2.37
CA SER A 39 29.03 20.86 1.27
C SER A 39 28.14 22.01 0.77
N ILE A 40 26.83 21.79 0.78
CA ILE A 40 25.83 22.80 0.43
C ILE A 40 25.73 23.86 1.52
N PHE A 41 25.80 23.48 2.79
CA PHE A 41 25.87 24.46 3.89
C PHE A 41 27.10 25.36 3.76
N VAL A 42 28.28 24.78 3.51
CA VAL A 42 29.52 25.55 3.30
C VAL A 42 29.38 26.48 2.10
N TRP A 43 28.77 26.00 1.01
CA TRP A 43 28.57 26.80 -0.19
C TRP A 43 27.61 27.97 0.07
N LEU A 44 26.42 27.72 0.65
CA LEU A 44 25.42 28.77 0.93
C LEU A 44 25.92 29.86 1.89
N ASN A 45 26.87 29.54 2.77
CA ASN A 45 27.44 30.49 3.75
C ASN A 45 28.67 31.26 3.24
N ARG A 46 29.06 31.11 1.97
CA ARG A 46 30.20 31.82 1.39
C ARG A 46 29.89 33.31 1.20
N SER A 47 30.64 34.16 1.91
CA SER A 47 30.52 35.63 1.80
C SER A 47 30.95 36.20 0.45
N ASP A 48 31.63 35.41 -0.38
CA ASP A 48 32.12 35.76 -1.71
C ASP A 48 31.19 35.31 -2.85
N LEU A 49 29.99 34.80 -2.54
CA LEU A 49 28.94 34.55 -3.53
C LEU A 49 28.44 35.87 -4.11
N HIS A 50 29.21 36.44 -5.04
CA HIS A 50 28.76 37.50 -5.93
C HIS A 50 27.90 36.87 -7.02
N LEU A 51 26.64 36.61 -6.66
CA LEU A 51 25.62 36.16 -7.61
C LEU A 51 25.09 37.41 -8.32
N ASP A 52 25.42 37.58 -9.59
CA ASP A 52 25.02 38.75 -10.38
C ASP A 52 23.53 38.71 -10.77
N ALA A 53 22.92 37.52 -10.73
CA ALA A 53 21.55 37.30 -11.15
C ALA A 53 20.60 37.25 -9.93
N HIS A 54 19.53 38.05 -9.97
CA HIS A 54 18.58 38.19 -8.85
C HIS A 54 17.83 36.90 -8.51
N ASP A 55 17.58 36.02 -9.49
CA ASP A 55 16.99 34.69 -9.30
C ASP A 55 17.87 33.80 -8.43
N GLN A 56 19.18 33.78 -8.69
CA GLN A 56 20.14 32.97 -7.93
C GLN A 56 20.32 33.48 -6.51
N GLN A 57 20.29 34.80 -6.31
CA GLN A 57 20.32 35.40 -4.97
C GLN A 57 19.11 34.93 -4.15
N LEU A 58 17.91 35.05 -4.72
CA LEU A 58 16.68 34.63 -4.07
C LEU A 58 16.68 33.12 -3.76
N GLU A 59 17.10 32.30 -4.72
CA GLU A 59 17.26 30.85 -4.51
C GLU A 59 18.18 30.54 -3.33
N CYS A 60 19.35 31.18 -3.26
CA CYS A 60 20.28 30.97 -2.15
C CYS A 60 19.68 31.37 -0.80
N GLU A 61 18.90 32.46 -0.74
CA GLU A 61 18.21 32.88 0.48
C GLU A 61 17.13 31.88 0.90
N ILE A 62 16.36 31.35 -0.06
CA ILE A 62 15.35 30.31 0.19
C ILE A 62 16.00 29.02 0.70
N LEU A 63 17.03 28.55 0.02
CA LEU A 63 17.75 27.33 0.40
C LEU A 63 18.46 27.49 1.75
N HIS A 64 19.00 28.68 2.04
CA HIS A 64 19.58 28.97 3.35
C HIS A 64 18.53 28.85 4.47
N GLU A 65 17.30 29.31 4.26
CA GLU A 65 16.21 29.08 5.21
C GLU A 65 15.87 27.59 5.31
N LEU A 66 15.78 26.88 4.19
CA LEU A 66 15.50 25.43 4.16
C LEU A 66 16.52 24.59 4.94
N VAL A 67 17.79 24.99 4.96
CA VAL A 67 18.84 24.31 5.76
C VAL A 67 18.65 24.55 7.26
N ASN A 68 18.15 25.74 7.65
CA ASN A 68 18.03 26.15 9.05
C ASN A 68 16.68 25.76 9.71
N ILE A 69 15.80 25.06 8.99
CA ILE A 69 14.51 24.63 9.53
C ILE A 69 14.72 23.50 10.56
N GLU A 70 14.45 23.81 11.83
CA GLU A 70 14.23 22.79 12.84
C GLU A 70 13.01 21.94 12.45
N VAL A 71 13.06 20.64 12.75
CA VAL A 71 12.06 19.65 12.32
C VAL A 71 10.63 20.16 12.60
N LYS A 72 9.90 20.50 11.52
CA LYS A 72 8.49 20.96 11.46
C LYS A 72 8.21 22.46 11.66
N ASP A 73 9.21 23.33 11.66
CA ASP A 73 9.00 24.79 11.74
C ASP A 73 8.95 25.51 10.38
N TRP A 74 8.27 24.91 9.39
CA TRP A 74 8.14 25.46 8.03
C TRP A 74 7.52 26.85 8.00
N LYS A 75 6.55 27.09 8.89
CA LYS A 75 5.84 28.37 8.96
C LYS A 75 6.78 29.51 9.32
N SER A 76 7.64 29.34 10.33
CA SER A 76 8.55 30.41 10.74
C SER A 76 9.58 30.74 9.66
N ALA A 77 9.98 29.77 8.83
CA ALA A 77 10.83 30.04 7.67
C ALA A 77 10.11 30.89 6.62
N VAL A 78 8.85 30.56 6.30
CA VAL A 78 8.02 31.39 5.39
C VAL A 78 7.82 32.79 5.96
N ASP A 79 7.51 32.93 7.25
CA ASP A 79 7.33 34.22 7.92
C ASP A 79 8.62 35.06 7.88
N ARG A 80 9.79 34.46 8.15
CA ARG A 80 11.09 35.15 8.05
C ARG A 80 11.38 35.62 6.63
N LEU A 81 11.24 34.76 5.61
CA LEU A 81 11.42 35.14 4.21
C LEU A 81 10.46 36.25 3.80
N TRP A 82 9.21 36.17 4.25
CA TRP A 82 8.21 37.20 4.01
C TRP A 82 8.61 38.53 4.64
N GLU A 83 9.18 38.55 5.84
CA GLU A 83 9.59 39.78 6.51
C GLU A 83 10.86 40.39 5.90
N THR A 84 11.86 39.56 5.58
CA THR A 84 13.22 40.01 5.23
C THR A 84 13.46 40.14 3.73
N ASN A 85 12.83 39.31 2.90
CA ASN A 85 13.08 39.28 1.45
C ASN A 85 11.95 39.95 0.65
N ARG A 86 12.27 41.05 -0.03
CA ARG A 86 11.31 41.80 -0.85
C ARG A 86 10.89 41.05 -2.12
N GLU A 87 11.79 40.34 -2.78
CA GLU A 87 11.49 39.62 -4.03
C GLU A 87 10.61 38.39 -3.76
N PHE A 88 10.87 37.65 -2.68
CA PHE A 88 10.00 36.59 -2.18
C PHE A 88 8.57 37.09 -1.99
N ARG A 89 8.38 38.22 -1.28
CA ARG A 89 7.05 38.84 -1.11
C ARG A 89 6.35 39.15 -2.42
N LYS A 90 7.07 39.72 -3.40
CA LYS A 90 6.49 40.06 -4.70
C LYS A 90 6.05 38.80 -5.45
N MET A 91 6.87 37.73 -5.44
CA MET A 91 6.52 36.47 -6.08
C MET A 91 5.29 35.83 -5.45
N VAL A 92 5.27 35.74 -4.12
CA VAL A 92 4.14 35.18 -3.37
C VAL A 92 2.87 36.03 -3.56
N SER A 93 3.01 37.35 -3.75
CA SER A 93 1.89 38.26 -4.06
C SER A 93 1.50 38.27 -5.55
N ASP A 94 2.24 37.55 -6.41
CA ASP A 94 2.07 37.51 -7.87
C ASP A 94 2.16 38.92 -8.52
N GLU A 95 3.08 39.74 -8.02
CA GLU A 95 3.32 41.11 -8.50
C GLU A 95 4.54 41.13 -9.44
N GLY A 96 4.44 40.53 -10.64
CA GLY A 96 5.54 40.58 -11.60
C GLY A 96 5.42 39.66 -12.81
N ASN A 97 6.42 39.74 -13.68
CA ASN A 97 6.72 38.69 -14.67
C ASN A 97 7.89 37.87 -14.11
N TRP A 98 7.71 36.56 -14.00
CA TRP A 98 8.66 35.63 -13.37
C TRP A 98 9.34 34.68 -14.37
N ASP A 99 9.34 35.03 -15.66
CA ASP A 99 10.13 34.33 -16.68
C ASP A 99 11.60 34.22 -16.23
N GLY A 100 12.16 33.00 -16.17
CA GLY A 100 13.53 32.74 -15.74
C GLY A 100 13.71 32.56 -14.22
N TYR A 101 12.63 32.51 -13.44
CA TYR A 101 12.67 32.25 -11.99
C TYR A 101 12.15 30.85 -11.63
N GLU A 102 12.22 29.89 -12.54
CA GLU A 102 11.64 28.54 -12.36
C GLU A 102 12.20 27.84 -11.11
N TYR A 103 13.48 28.06 -10.79
CA TYR A 103 14.16 27.46 -9.65
C TYR A 103 13.67 28.00 -8.30
N PRO A 104 13.77 29.31 -8.00
CA PRO A 104 13.23 29.83 -6.76
C PRO A 104 11.70 29.64 -6.67
N LEU A 105 10.96 29.69 -7.78
CA LEU A 105 9.51 29.40 -7.76
C LEU A 105 9.21 27.96 -7.31
N ALA A 106 9.96 26.97 -7.79
CA ALA A 106 9.82 25.58 -7.37
C ALA A 106 10.08 25.39 -5.86
N GLU A 107 11.08 26.10 -5.32
CA GLU A 107 11.44 26.03 -3.90
C GLU A 107 10.43 26.77 -3.01
N ILE A 108 9.93 27.93 -3.46
CA ILE A 108 8.83 28.65 -2.80
C ILE A 108 7.57 27.78 -2.79
N TYR A 109 7.25 27.12 -3.91
CA TYR A 109 6.11 26.22 -3.99
C TYR A 109 6.22 25.10 -2.95
N TYR A 110 7.40 24.51 -2.79
CA TYR A 110 7.65 23.53 -1.74
C TYR A 110 7.47 24.10 -0.32
N LEU A 111 8.11 25.22 -0.01
CA LEU A 111 7.99 25.88 1.29
C LEU A 111 6.53 26.10 1.68
N LEU A 112 5.74 26.67 0.78
CA LEU A 112 4.32 26.93 1.01
C LEU A 112 3.51 25.62 1.14
N SER A 113 3.86 24.60 0.38
CA SER A 113 3.20 23.28 0.41
C SER A 113 3.50 22.46 1.67
N ALA A 114 4.64 22.71 2.30
CA ALA A 114 5.05 22.04 3.53
C ALA A 114 4.36 22.61 4.78
N VAL A 115 3.75 23.79 4.69
CA VAL A 115 2.94 24.40 5.77
C VAL A 115 1.60 23.67 5.90
N GLN A 116 1.08 23.55 7.12
CA GLN A 116 -0.17 22.81 7.39
C GLN A 116 -1.39 23.38 6.64
N PRO A 117 -2.36 22.53 6.26
CA PRO A 117 -3.34 22.80 5.19
C PRO A 117 -4.45 23.83 5.47
N SER A 118 -4.46 24.53 6.61
CA SER A 118 -5.54 25.47 6.98
C SER A 118 -5.16 26.94 6.87
N SER A 119 -4.19 27.29 6.04
CA SER A 119 -3.60 28.63 5.98
C SER A 119 -3.49 29.16 4.53
N TRP A 120 -3.28 30.47 4.39
CA TRP A 120 -3.24 31.19 3.10
C TRP A 120 -2.11 30.68 2.18
N GLU A 121 -1.07 30.09 2.76
CA GLU A 121 0.08 29.49 2.10
C GLU A 121 -0.36 28.40 1.11
N LYS A 122 -1.38 27.60 1.45
CA LYS A 122 -1.92 26.57 0.55
C LYS A 122 -2.59 27.18 -0.69
N ASP A 123 -3.40 28.21 -0.50
CA ASP A 123 -4.08 28.90 -1.60
C ASP A 123 -3.04 29.60 -2.50
N THR A 124 -2.01 30.18 -1.90
CA THR A 124 -0.91 30.80 -2.65
C THR A 124 -0.05 29.76 -3.38
N ALA A 125 0.25 28.62 -2.77
CA ALA A 125 0.96 27.52 -3.42
C ALA A 125 0.20 27.03 -4.66
N GLU A 126 -1.12 26.84 -4.53
CA GLU A 126 -1.96 26.42 -5.65
C GLU A 126 -1.99 27.48 -6.75
N LYS A 127 -2.12 28.77 -6.38
CA LYS A 127 -2.09 29.88 -7.34
C LYS A 127 -0.76 29.90 -8.13
N LEU A 128 0.36 29.82 -7.41
CA LEU A 128 1.71 29.83 -7.99
C LEU A 128 1.93 28.62 -8.91
N TYR A 129 1.44 27.44 -8.52
CA TYR A 129 1.47 26.27 -9.38
C TYR A 129 0.67 26.49 -10.68
N GLN A 130 -0.59 26.93 -10.59
CA GLN A 130 -1.44 27.07 -11.78
C GLN A 130 -0.92 28.12 -12.77
N GLN A 131 -0.35 29.22 -12.25
CA GLN A 131 0.11 30.33 -13.09
C GLN A 131 1.49 30.08 -13.70
N HIS A 132 2.42 29.55 -12.92
CA HIS A 132 3.85 29.57 -13.27
C HIS A 132 4.44 28.17 -13.43
N LEU A 133 4.15 27.23 -12.53
CA LEU A 133 4.86 25.94 -12.49
C LEU A 133 4.21 24.81 -13.30
N LYS A 134 2.91 24.88 -13.56
CA LYS A 134 2.18 23.80 -14.26
C LYS A 134 2.73 23.51 -15.67
N GLN A 135 3.33 24.51 -16.31
CA GLN A 135 3.87 24.39 -17.67
C GLN A 135 5.34 23.96 -17.69
N VAL A 136 6.02 24.00 -16.54
CA VAL A 136 7.41 23.58 -16.41
C VAL A 136 7.53 22.13 -16.88
N GLN A 137 8.54 21.88 -17.69
CA GLN A 137 8.90 20.58 -18.25
C GLN A 137 10.03 19.94 -17.43
N PRO A 138 10.15 18.60 -17.44
CA PRO A 138 11.18 17.90 -16.67
C PRO A 138 12.61 18.38 -16.92
N ASN A 139 12.94 18.79 -18.14
CA ASN A 139 14.30 19.22 -18.50
C ASN A 139 14.65 20.65 -18.05
N GLU A 140 13.68 21.44 -17.59
CA GLU A 140 13.88 22.85 -17.19
C GLU A 140 14.40 22.98 -15.75
N LEU A 141 14.16 21.97 -14.90
CA LEU A 141 14.66 21.93 -13.52
C LEU A 141 15.76 20.87 -13.35
N THR A 142 16.70 21.17 -12.46
CA THR A 142 17.75 20.24 -11.98
C THR A 142 18.02 20.44 -10.50
N GLY A 143 18.82 19.54 -9.91
CA GLY A 143 19.33 19.69 -8.54
C GLY A 143 18.23 19.88 -7.49
N TYR A 144 18.44 20.84 -6.57
CA TYR A 144 17.52 21.07 -5.44
C TYR A 144 16.14 21.56 -5.86
N ALA A 145 16.05 22.45 -6.85
CA ALA A 145 14.74 22.92 -7.31
C ALA A 145 13.89 21.77 -7.89
N LEU A 146 14.50 20.86 -8.66
CA LEU A 146 13.80 19.67 -9.15
C LEU A 146 13.34 18.77 -7.98
N HIS A 147 14.22 18.54 -7.01
CA HIS A 147 13.90 17.74 -5.82
C HIS A 147 12.71 18.31 -5.05
N PHE A 148 12.75 19.60 -4.72
CA PHE A 148 11.68 20.25 -3.96
C PHE A 148 10.41 20.40 -4.77
N TYR A 149 10.50 20.64 -6.08
CA TYR A 149 9.32 20.69 -6.94
C TYR A 149 8.54 19.38 -6.94
N ILE A 150 9.22 18.25 -7.14
CA ILE A 150 8.58 16.93 -7.11
C ILE A 150 7.96 16.68 -5.74
N GLN A 151 8.68 16.98 -4.67
CA GLN A 151 8.17 16.81 -3.32
C GLN A 151 6.90 17.63 -3.07
N ALA A 152 6.88 18.88 -3.53
CA ALA A 152 5.71 19.75 -3.44
C ALA A 152 4.52 19.19 -4.25
N LEU A 153 4.75 18.68 -5.46
CA LEU A 153 3.71 18.01 -6.25
C LEU A 153 3.11 16.82 -5.49
N LEU A 154 3.95 15.97 -4.89
CA LEU A 154 3.51 14.81 -4.11
C LEU A 154 2.72 15.22 -2.87
N LEU A 155 3.20 16.21 -2.10
CA LEU A 155 2.50 16.75 -0.92
C LEU A 155 1.10 17.31 -1.25
N ASN A 156 0.94 17.87 -2.44
CA ASN A 156 -0.34 18.38 -2.92
C ASN A 156 -1.18 17.35 -3.69
N GLY A 157 -0.80 16.07 -3.69
CA GLY A 157 -1.53 15.00 -4.39
C GLY A 157 -1.51 15.10 -5.92
N LYS A 158 -0.59 15.88 -6.50
CA LYS A 158 -0.43 16.05 -7.95
C LYS A 158 0.45 14.95 -8.55
N ILE A 159 0.09 13.70 -8.29
CA ILE A 159 0.91 12.51 -8.60
C ILE A 159 1.17 12.39 -10.11
N GLU A 160 0.14 12.56 -10.93
CA GLU A 160 0.26 12.53 -12.40
C GLU A 160 1.31 13.51 -12.93
N THR A 161 1.33 14.74 -12.40
CA THR A 161 2.32 15.76 -12.79
C THR A 161 3.72 15.42 -12.29
N ALA A 162 3.86 14.74 -11.15
CA ALA A 162 5.17 14.39 -10.60
C ALA A 162 5.89 13.29 -11.39
N ILE A 163 5.13 12.35 -11.98
CA ILE A 163 5.67 11.15 -12.65
C ILE A 163 6.75 11.46 -13.69
N PRO A 164 6.55 12.37 -14.67
CA PRO A 164 7.56 12.67 -15.69
C PRO A 164 8.87 13.24 -15.13
N PHE A 165 8.86 13.81 -13.93
CA PHE A 165 10.02 14.40 -13.29
C PHE A 165 10.84 13.38 -12.49
N LEU A 166 10.26 12.25 -12.08
CA LEU A 166 10.97 11.24 -11.29
C LEU A 166 12.20 10.65 -12.03
N PRO A 167 12.12 10.20 -13.29
CA PRO A 167 13.30 9.70 -14.01
C PRO A 167 14.39 10.76 -14.17
N ARG A 168 13.99 12.03 -14.34
CA ARG A 168 14.92 13.15 -14.41
C ARG A 168 15.65 13.33 -13.08
N LEU A 169 14.94 13.24 -11.95
CA LEU A 169 15.55 13.35 -10.63
C LEU A 169 16.60 12.26 -10.41
N GLY A 170 16.36 11.03 -10.89
CA GLY A 170 17.33 9.94 -10.82
C GLY A 170 18.69 10.26 -11.45
N GLN A 171 18.77 11.21 -12.39
CA GLN A 171 20.04 11.65 -12.99
C GLN A 171 20.88 12.55 -12.07
N PHE A 172 20.27 13.09 -11.02
CA PHE A 172 20.88 14.02 -10.07
C PHE A 172 20.94 13.44 -8.66
N LYS A 173 20.72 12.13 -8.48
CA LYS A 173 20.71 11.50 -7.16
C LYS A 173 21.50 10.20 -7.13
N PRO A 174 22.18 9.89 -6.02
CA PRO A 174 22.65 8.54 -5.79
C PRO A 174 21.46 7.56 -5.80
N ALA A 175 21.65 6.38 -6.40
CA ALA A 175 20.57 5.44 -6.61
C ALA A 175 19.88 4.97 -5.31
N ASP A 176 20.63 4.82 -4.21
CA ASP A 176 20.08 4.48 -2.90
C ASP A 176 19.16 5.57 -2.32
N TYR A 177 19.50 6.86 -2.52
CA TYR A 177 18.66 7.98 -2.12
C TYR A 177 17.44 8.11 -3.05
N PHE A 178 17.62 7.86 -4.36
CA PHE A 178 16.53 7.91 -5.32
C PHE A 178 15.49 6.81 -5.08
N LEU A 179 15.91 5.60 -4.70
CA LEU A 179 14.99 4.52 -4.31
C LEU A 179 14.15 4.87 -3.08
N ASP A 180 14.73 5.54 -2.09
CA ASP A 180 13.98 6.04 -0.93
C ASP A 180 12.93 7.09 -1.33
N ASP A 181 13.25 7.96 -2.28
CA ASP A 181 12.34 8.97 -2.82
C ASP A 181 11.20 8.34 -3.65
N LEU A 182 11.50 7.32 -4.45
CA LEU A 182 10.48 6.57 -5.18
C LEU A 182 9.53 5.82 -4.23
N ALA A 183 10.05 5.23 -3.15
CA ALA A 183 9.22 4.60 -2.13
C ALA A 183 8.27 5.61 -1.44
N TYR A 184 8.76 6.82 -1.17
CA TYR A 184 7.93 7.92 -0.68
C TYR A 184 6.86 8.34 -1.70
N ALA A 185 7.22 8.48 -2.97
CA ALA A 185 6.28 8.82 -4.05
C ALA A 185 5.18 7.76 -4.19
N LEU A 186 5.54 6.48 -4.11
CA LEU A 186 4.60 5.35 -4.14
C LEU A 186 3.66 5.40 -2.93
N SER A 187 4.18 5.67 -1.74
CA SER A 187 3.36 5.85 -0.53
C SER A 187 2.35 6.99 -0.70
N CYS A 188 2.75 8.10 -1.32
CA CYS A 188 1.86 9.22 -1.64
C CYS A 188 0.76 8.80 -2.63
N SER A 189 1.10 8.10 -3.72
CA SER A 189 0.11 7.66 -4.71
C SER A 189 -0.89 6.65 -4.15
N LEU A 190 -0.44 5.74 -3.28
CA LEU A 190 -1.31 4.79 -2.58
C LEU A 190 -2.28 5.49 -1.63
N SER A 191 -1.85 6.54 -0.95
CA SER A 191 -2.71 7.31 -0.03
C SER A 191 -3.91 7.95 -0.72
N VAL A 192 -3.75 8.36 -1.99
CA VAL A 192 -4.82 8.92 -2.83
C VAL A 192 -5.50 7.87 -3.71
N LYS A 193 -5.14 6.59 -3.57
CA LYS A 193 -5.67 5.43 -4.34
C LYS A 193 -5.50 5.57 -5.85
N ASP A 194 -4.39 6.17 -6.28
CA ASP A 194 -4.07 6.32 -7.70
C ASP A 194 -3.32 5.07 -8.20
N THR A 195 -4.09 4.06 -8.62
CA THR A 195 -3.55 2.75 -9.03
C THR A 195 -2.60 2.85 -10.23
N GLU A 196 -2.95 3.64 -11.25
CA GLU A 196 -2.16 3.73 -12.49
C GLU A 196 -0.77 4.30 -12.19
N HIS A 197 -0.71 5.42 -11.48
CA HIS A 197 0.56 6.06 -11.16
C HIS A 197 1.35 5.27 -10.12
N SER A 198 0.68 4.56 -9.20
CA SER A 198 1.35 3.64 -8.26
C SER A 198 2.12 2.55 -9.00
N LEU A 199 1.54 1.96 -10.05
CA LEU A 199 2.21 0.92 -10.84
C LEU A 199 3.40 1.48 -11.63
N LYS A 200 3.30 2.69 -12.19
CA LYS A 200 4.42 3.37 -12.88
C LYS A 200 5.57 3.66 -11.92
N ILE A 201 5.29 4.12 -10.69
CA ILE A 201 6.34 4.37 -9.70
C ILE A 201 6.98 3.05 -9.24
N LEU A 202 6.16 2.01 -9.06
CA LEU A 202 6.67 0.66 -8.74
C LEU A 202 7.62 0.16 -9.85
N GLU A 203 7.26 0.30 -11.12
CA GLU A 203 8.12 -0.04 -12.25
C GLU A 203 9.47 0.70 -12.17
N LEU A 204 9.46 2.01 -11.91
CA LEU A 204 10.69 2.79 -11.72
C LEU A 204 11.55 2.29 -10.56
N ILE A 205 10.97 1.85 -9.44
CA ILE A 205 11.72 1.27 -8.30
C ILE A 205 12.47 0.02 -8.75
N LEU A 206 11.79 -0.86 -9.50
CA LEU A 206 12.36 -2.11 -9.97
C LEU A 206 13.47 -1.87 -11.00
N GLU A 207 13.21 -1.01 -11.99
CA GLU A 207 14.19 -0.64 -13.03
C GLU A 207 15.45 -0.01 -12.44
N THR A 208 15.28 0.87 -11.45
CA THR A 208 16.39 1.58 -10.81
C THR A 208 17.21 0.66 -9.90
N GLY A 209 16.54 -0.20 -9.13
CA GLY A 209 17.17 -0.84 -7.99
C GLY A 209 17.56 -2.29 -8.19
N ILE A 210 16.99 -3.03 -9.15
CA ILE A 210 17.18 -4.48 -9.14
C ILE A 210 18.61 -4.93 -9.42
N THR A 211 19.29 -4.29 -10.38
CA THR A 211 20.64 -4.69 -10.77
C THR A 211 21.68 -4.23 -9.74
N ASP A 212 21.56 -2.99 -9.29
CA ASP A 212 22.60 -2.35 -8.48
C ASP A 212 22.32 -2.39 -6.97
N HIS A 213 21.04 -2.53 -6.58
CA HIS A 213 20.57 -2.46 -5.19
C HIS A 213 19.44 -3.46 -4.85
N PRO A 214 19.57 -4.76 -5.18
CA PRO A 214 18.49 -5.75 -5.02
C PRO A 214 17.99 -5.85 -3.57
N ASP A 215 18.89 -5.78 -2.58
CA ASP A 215 18.52 -5.80 -1.15
C ASP A 215 17.63 -4.62 -0.76
N LYS A 216 17.86 -3.45 -1.37
CA LYS A 216 17.09 -2.24 -1.10
C LYS A 216 15.69 -2.34 -1.71
N VAL A 217 15.60 -2.86 -2.93
CA VAL A 217 14.31 -3.15 -3.57
C VAL A 217 13.52 -4.14 -2.71
N ASP A 218 14.14 -5.22 -2.24
CA ASP A 218 13.48 -6.21 -1.39
C ASP A 218 12.92 -5.58 -0.10
N GLN A 219 13.70 -4.75 0.57
CA GLN A 219 13.26 -4.00 1.76
C GLN A 219 12.07 -3.07 1.47
N ILE A 220 12.15 -2.30 0.37
CA ILE A 220 11.06 -1.38 -0.03
C ILE A 220 9.78 -2.17 -0.31
N MET A 221 9.88 -3.27 -1.07
CA MET A 221 8.74 -4.10 -1.42
C MET A 221 8.11 -4.74 -0.18
N CYS A 222 8.92 -5.31 0.72
CA CYS A 222 8.42 -5.86 1.98
C CYS A 222 7.66 -4.81 2.81
N ALA A 223 8.16 -3.58 2.86
CA ALA A 223 7.55 -2.49 3.61
C ALA A 223 6.22 -2.01 2.99
N LEU A 224 6.10 -2.00 1.66
CA LEU A 224 4.95 -1.45 0.94
C LEU A 224 3.83 -2.46 0.64
N LEU A 225 4.11 -3.77 0.68
CA LEU A 225 3.11 -4.81 0.42
C LEU A 225 1.81 -4.69 1.24
N PRO A 226 1.84 -4.37 2.56
CA PRO A 226 0.62 -4.13 3.33
C PRO A 226 -0.24 -2.99 2.74
N ASP A 227 0.38 -1.89 2.35
CA ASP A 227 -0.30 -0.71 1.79
C ASP A 227 -0.85 -1.00 0.39
N LEU A 228 -0.10 -1.74 -0.44
CA LEU A 228 -0.55 -2.22 -1.75
C LEU A 228 -1.80 -3.12 -1.64
N ASN A 229 -1.81 -4.00 -0.64
CA ASN A 229 -2.97 -4.85 -0.34
C ASN A 229 -4.15 -4.03 0.20
N GLN A 230 -3.92 -3.09 1.11
CA GLN A 230 -4.96 -2.20 1.64
C GLN A 230 -5.57 -1.29 0.56
N ALA A 231 -4.75 -0.82 -0.39
CA ALA A 231 -5.20 -0.08 -1.57
C ALA A 231 -6.01 -0.95 -2.55
N GLY A 232 -6.00 -2.28 -2.38
CA GLY A 232 -6.74 -3.22 -3.21
C GLY A 232 -6.12 -3.45 -4.58
N ILE A 233 -4.81 -3.17 -4.73
CA ILE A 233 -4.09 -3.26 -6.02
C ILE A 233 -3.14 -4.45 -6.10
N ILE A 234 -3.19 -5.36 -5.11
CA ILE A 234 -2.24 -6.48 -5.01
C ILE A 234 -2.27 -7.42 -6.22
N GLU A 235 -3.44 -7.60 -6.85
CA GLU A 235 -3.56 -8.41 -8.07
C GLU A 235 -2.76 -7.80 -9.24
N GLN A 236 -2.89 -6.49 -9.45
CA GLN A 236 -2.16 -5.77 -10.50
C GLN A 236 -0.66 -5.77 -10.21
N VAL A 237 -0.28 -5.60 -8.94
CA VAL A 237 1.12 -5.68 -8.49
C VAL A 237 1.70 -7.06 -8.79
N VAL A 238 1.00 -8.14 -8.42
CA VAL A 238 1.46 -9.51 -8.69
C VAL A 238 1.61 -9.73 -10.18
N GLN A 239 0.64 -9.29 -10.99
CA GLN A 239 0.71 -9.43 -12.44
C GLN A 239 1.91 -8.67 -13.03
N ALA A 240 2.14 -7.43 -12.61
CA ALA A 240 3.27 -6.61 -13.07
C ALA A 240 4.62 -7.19 -12.63
N LEU A 241 4.69 -7.76 -11.43
CA LEU A 241 5.91 -8.33 -10.86
C LEU A 241 6.19 -9.76 -11.33
N SER A 242 5.20 -10.49 -11.84
CA SER A 242 5.38 -11.91 -12.21
C SER A 242 6.46 -12.07 -13.30
N SER A 243 6.36 -11.31 -14.40
CA SER A 243 7.37 -11.34 -15.47
C SER A 243 8.75 -10.91 -14.98
N PHE A 244 8.78 -10.02 -14.00
CA PHE A 244 10.01 -9.51 -13.42
C PHE A 244 10.69 -10.55 -12.53
N VAL A 245 9.95 -11.20 -11.64
CA VAL A 245 10.45 -12.28 -10.78
C VAL A 245 10.98 -13.40 -11.66
N ASP A 246 10.24 -13.82 -12.69
CA ASP A 246 10.67 -14.90 -13.60
C ASP A 246 12.01 -14.60 -14.30
N GLN A 247 12.30 -13.33 -14.60
CA GLN A 247 13.54 -12.92 -15.27
C GLN A 247 14.76 -12.84 -14.34
N HIS A 248 14.55 -12.66 -13.03
CA HIS A 248 15.62 -12.35 -12.07
C HIS A 248 15.71 -13.31 -10.88
N SER A 249 14.88 -14.37 -10.84
CA SER A 249 14.79 -15.31 -9.70
C SER A 249 15.88 -16.39 -9.66
N VAL A 250 16.78 -16.45 -10.65
CA VAL A 250 17.73 -17.58 -10.73
C VAL A 250 18.79 -17.52 -9.62
N ASP A 251 19.12 -16.32 -9.13
CA ASP A 251 20.19 -16.12 -8.14
C ASP A 251 19.77 -15.37 -6.86
N ASN A 252 18.62 -14.68 -6.85
CA ASN A 252 18.17 -13.85 -5.72
C ASN A 252 16.85 -14.37 -5.11
N GLU A 253 16.91 -14.89 -3.89
CA GLU A 253 15.73 -15.22 -3.08
C GLU A 253 15.16 -13.95 -2.43
N TYR A 254 14.37 -13.18 -3.19
CA TYR A 254 13.69 -11.98 -2.67
C TYR A 254 12.66 -12.35 -1.59
N GLN A 255 12.75 -11.73 -0.41
CA GLN A 255 11.81 -11.96 0.70
C GLN A 255 10.40 -11.46 0.39
N PHE A 256 10.26 -10.44 -0.46
CA PHE A 256 8.94 -9.92 -0.81
C PHE A 256 8.11 -10.91 -1.65
N VAL A 257 8.74 -11.85 -2.36
CA VAL A 257 8.05 -12.79 -3.25
C VAL A 257 7.08 -13.73 -2.48
N PRO A 258 7.51 -14.48 -1.45
CA PRO A 258 6.59 -15.29 -0.67
C PRO A 258 5.50 -14.45 0.04
N LEU A 259 5.85 -13.25 0.52
CA LEU A 259 4.89 -12.33 1.13
C LEU A 259 3.82 -11.87 0.12
N MET A 260 4.24 -11.48 -1.08
CA MET A 260 3.34 -11.09 -2.17
C MET A 260 2.39 -12.24 -2.53
N GLN A 261 2.90 -13.48 -2.62
CA GLN A 261 2.08 -14.66 -2.87
C GLN A 261 1.05 -14.91 -1.76
N GLU A 262 1.41 -14.67 -0.50
CA GLU A 262 0.49 -14.75 0.63
C GLU A 262 -0.64 -13.72 0.52
N TYR A 263 -0.30 -12.44 0.27
CA TYR A 263 -1.31 -11.39 0.08
C TYR A 263 -2.22 -11.66 -1.13
N TYR A 264 -1.64 -12.09 -2.25
CA TYR A 264 -2.42 -12.43 -3.44
C TYR A 264 -3.35 -13.61 -3.20
N ARG A 265 -2.87 -14.64 -2.50
CA ARG A 265 -3.71 -15.78 -2.11
C ARG A 265 -4.87 -15.28 -1.26
N ALA A 266 -4.62 -14.48 -0.23
CA ALA A 266 -5.66 -13.88 0.62
C ALA A 266 -6.65 -13.01 -0.17
N PHE A 267 -6.17 -12.27 -1.17
CA PHE A 267 -7.01 -11.49 -2.07
C PHE A 267 -7.92 -12.38 -2.92
N ILE A 268 -7.39 -13.40 -3.61
CA ILE A 268 -8.17 -14.33 -4.45
C ILE A 268 -9.22 -15.07 -3.62
N ILE A 269 -8.81 -15.50 -2.42
CA ILE A 269 -9.68 -16.03 -1.37
C ILE A 269 -10.85 -15.05 -1.11
N SER A 270 -10.55 -13.80 -0.74
CA SER A 270 -11.58 -12.81 -0.43
C SER A 270 -12.56 -12.53 -1.59
N LYS A 271 -12.12 -12.71 -2.84
CA LYS A 271 -12.94 -12.54 -4.04
C LYS A 271 -13.80 -13.76 -4.35
N ARG A 272 -13.42 -14.96 -3.90
CA ARG A 272 -14.21 -16.17 -4.07
C ARG A 272 -15.28 -16.23 -3.00
N GLN A 273 -16.51 -15.87 -3.37
CA GLN A 273 -17.66 -16.35 -2.60
C GLN A 273 -17.88 -17.81 -2.97
N PRO A 274 -17.66 -18.78 -2.07
CA PRO A 274 -18.10 -20.13 -2.37
C PRO A 274 -19.62 -20.08 -2.55
N ASN A 275 -20.05 -20.50 -3.73
CA ASN A 275 -21.48 -20.61 -4.02
C ASN A 275 -22.04 -21.94 -3.53
N ARG A 276 -21.19 -22.87 -3.10
CA ARG A 276 -21.55 -24.23 -2.68
C ARG A 276 -20.70 -24.71 -1.50
N VAL A 277 -21.29 -25.57 -0.68
CA VAL A 277 -20.61 -26.36 0.34
C VAL A 277 -21.01 -27.82 0.20
N THR A 278 -20.04 -28.72 0.27
CA THR A 278 -20.29 -30.15 0.42
C THR A 278 -20.49 -30.45 1.90
N VAL A 279 -21.66 -30.97 2.25
CA VAL A 279 -22.03 -31.32 3.63
C VAL A 279 -22.20 -32.83 3.70
N GLN A 280 -21.34 -33.50 4.46
CA GLN A 280 -21.52 -34.90 4.82
C GLN A 280 -22.20 -34.98 6.20
N ILE A 281 -23.29 -35.73 6.29
CA ILE A 281 -24.02 -35.98 7.52
C ILE A 281 -24.02 -37.46 7.83
N GLN A 282 -23.53 -37.79 9.02
CA GLN A 282 -23.64 -39.12 9.61
C GLN A 282 -24.63 -39.06 10.77
N VAL A 283 -25.66 -39.90 10.71
CA VAL A 283 -26.65 -40.08 11.79
C VAL A 283 -26.24 -41.30 12.60
N ILE A 284 -25.88 -41.09 13.86
CA ILE A 284 -25.33 -42.12 14.73
C ILE A 284 -26.30 -42.32 15.91
N LEU A 285 -26.66 -43.56 16.21
CA LEU A 285 -27.35 -43.91 17.45
C LEU A 285 -26.33 -44.20 18.54
N ALA A 286 -26.32 -43.40 19.59
CA ALA A 286 -25.52 -43.64 20.79
C ALA A 286 -26.38 -44.28 21.87
N SER A 287 -25.99 -45.46 22.35
CA SER A 287 -26.72 -46.23 23.38
C SER A 287 -25.93 -46.34 24.67
N LYS A 288 -26.63 -46.35 25.81
CA LYS A 288 -26.04 -46.62 27.13
C LYS A 288 -26.08 -48.10 27.51
N LYS A 289 -26.94 -48.90 26.88
CA LYS A 289 -27.13 -50.32 27.23
C LYS A 289 -26.30 -51.25 26.36
N ASP A 290 -26.28 -50.98 25.05
CA ASP A 290 -25.52 -51.74 24.09
C ASP A 290 -24.07 -51.24 24.04
N ALA A 291 -23.10 -52.15 24.05
CA ALA A 291 -21.68 -51.85 23.89
C ALA A 291 -21.20 -52.02 22.44
N PHE A 292 -22.12 -52.30 21.51
CA PHE A 292 -21.81 -52.45 20.09
C PHE A 292 -21.26 -51.15 19.48
N VAL A 293 -20.13 -51.26 18.79
CA VAL A 293 -19.53 -50.18 18.00
C VAL A 293 -19.48 -50.59 16.53
N ASP A 294 -20.09 -49.79 15.68
CA ASP A 294 -20.02 -49.95 14.22
C ASP A 294 -18.59 -49.71 13.72
N HIS A 295 -18.03 -50.69 12.99
CA HIS A 295 -16.65 -50.63 12.47
C HIS A 295 -16.38 -49.37 11.61
N ARG A 296 -17.41 -48.80 10.97
CA ARG A 296 -17.31 -47.57 10.17
C ARG A 296 -17.07 -46.31 11.01
N LEU A 297 -17.22 -46.42 12.34
CA LEU A 297 -17.03 -45.33 13.30
C LEU A 297 -15.74 -45.47 14.12
N VAL A 298 -14.92 -46.50 13.89
CA VAL A 298 -13.72 -46.78 14.69
C VAL A 298 -12.78 -45.58 14.76
N GLY A 299 -12.55 -44.90 13.64
CA GLY A 299 -11.66 -43.73 13.58
C GLY A 299 -12.18 -42.46 14.28
N ILE A 300 -13.42 -42.48 14.81
CA ILE A 300 -14.01 -41.33 15.51
C ILE A 300 -14.58 -41.71 16.89
N ILE A 301 -14.46 -42.97 17.31
CA ILE A 301 -15.11 -43.45 18.53
C ILE A 301 -14.52 -42.80 19.79
N GLU A 302 -13.21 -42.54 19.79
CA GLU A 302 -12.50 -41.94 20.92
C GLU A 302 -13.00 -40.52 21.20
N SER A 303 -13.17 -39.71 20.15
CA SER A 303 -13.70 -38.34 20.29
C SER A 303 -15.18 -38.31 20.63
N LEU A 304 -15.96 -39.32 20.24
CA LEU A 304 -17.36 -39.43 20.65
C LEU A 304 -17.49 -39.88 22.12
N ASN A 305 -16.62 -40.76 22.59
CA ASN A 305 -16.63 -41.31 23.95
C ASN A 305 -16.13 -40.34 25.01
N SER A 306 -15.14 -39.50 24.69
CA SER A 306 -14.56 -38.56 25.66
C SER A 306 -15.60 -37.59 26.22
N ASP A 307 -16.60 -37.24 25.42
CA ASP A 307 -17.51 -36.14 25.71
C ASP A 307 -18.91 -36.63 26.11
N LEU A 308 -19.26 -37.86 25.73
CA LEU A 308 -20.62 -38.37 25.81
C LEU A 308 -20.61 -39.77 26.44
N ASN A 309 -21.07 -39.88 27.70
CA ASN A 309 -21.14 -41.12 28.51
C ASN A 309 -22.06 -42.22 27.91
N PHE A 310 -21.77 -42.70 26.71
CA PHE A 310 -22.41 -43.81 26.00
C PHE A 310 -21.43 -44.98 25.87
N ARG A 311 -21.95 -46.18 25.64
CA ARG A 311 -21.16 -47.41 25.55
C ARG A 311 -21.15 -48.01 24.14
N GLY A 312 -22.14 -47.69 23.31
CA GLY A 312 -22.27 -48.22 21.96
C GLY A 312 -22.70 -47.16 20.96
N PHE A 313 -22.24 -47.30 19.73
CA PHE A 313 -22.46 -46.37 18.63
C PHE A 313 -22.76 -47.14 17.35
N ARG A 314 -23.90 -46.85 16.73
CA ARG A 314 -24.32 -47.48 15.47
C ARG A 314 -24.54 -46.41 14.40
N LEU A 315 -23.90 -46.54 13.25
CA LEU A 315 -24.14 -45.64 12.12
C LEU A 315 -25.47 -46.04 11.45
N LEU A 316 -26.46 -45.18 11.59
CA LEU A 316 -27.79 -45.38 11.02
C LEU A 316 -27.82 -44.94 9.57
N GLU A 317 -27.27 -43.77 9.27
CA GLU A 317 -27.27 -43.19 7.91
C GLU A 317 -26.03 -42.35 7.64
N ASN A 318 -25.63 -42.25 6.37
CA ASN A 318 -24.54 -41.40 5.90
C ASN A 318 -24.91 -40.78 4.54
N ARG A 319 -25.00 -39.45 4.48
CA ARG A 319 -25.42 -38.76 3.25
C ARG A 319 -24.57 -37.53 2.96
N HIS A 320 -24.31 -37.29 1.68
CA HIS A 320 -23.64 -36.11 1.18
C HIS A 320 -24.65 -35.19 0.50
N PHE A 321 -24.49 -33.89 0.69
CA PHE A 321 -25.23 -32.84 0.01
C PHE A 321 -24.24 -31.86 -0.60
N GLN A 322 -24.52 -31.36 -1.80
CA GLN A 322 -23.88 -30.15 -2.31
C GLN A 322 -24.94 -29.04 -2.25
N LEU A 323 -24.74 -28.08 -1.36
CA LEU A 323 -25.75 -27.07 -1.03
C LEU A 323 -25.25 -25.68 -1.35
N MET A 324 -26.07 -24.89 -2.04
CA MET A 324 -25.89 -23.45 -2.15
C MET A 324 -26.42 -22.72 -0.91
N LYS A 325 -26.07 -21.43 -0.76
CA LYS A 325 -26.66 -20.57 0.29
C LYS A 325 -28.19 -20.59 0.18
N LYS A 326 -28.86 -20.87 1.31
CA LYS A 326 -30.32 -21.04 1.47
C LYS A 326 -30.92 -22.31 0.83
N GLU A 327 -30.12 -23.15 0.18
CA GLU A 327 -30.58 -24.45 -0.30
C GLU A 327 -30.74 -25.43 0.87
N SER A 328 -31.74 -26.30 0.82
CA SER A 328 -32.02 -27.24 1.92
C SER A 328 -31.74 -28.69 1.51
N GLY A 329 -30.82 -29.34 2.22
CA GLY A 329 -30.66 -30.79 2.19
C GLY A 329 -31.63 -31.46 3.16
N ARG A 330 -32.28 -32.54 2.74
CA ARG A 330 -33.22 -33.30 3.58
C ARG A 330 -32.89 -34.78 3.56
N MET A 331 -32.98 -35.45 4.72
CA MET A 331 -32.87 -36.90 4.81
C MET A 331 -33.78 -37.48 5.89
N PRO A 332 -34.27 -38.71 5.71
CA PRO A 332 -34.98 -39.42 6.76
C PRO A 332 -34.01 -39.80 7.90
N ILE A 333 -34.55 -39.87 9.10
CA ILE A 333 -33.94 -40.48 10.30
C ILE A 333 -34.93 -41.58 10.77
N PRO A 334 -34.47 -42.68 11.38
CA PRO A 334 -35.37 -43.72 11.92
C PRO A 334 -36.50 -43.17 12.81
N ASN A 335 -37.57 -43.95 13.01
CA ASN A 335 -38.74 -43.56 13.84
C ASN A 335 -39.52 -42.32 13.36
N GLY A 336 -39.55 -42.11 12.04
CA GLY A 336 -40.35 -41.06 11.40
C GLY A 336 -39.78 -39.65 11.58
N TYR A 337 -38.53 -39.52 12.02
CA TYR A 337 -37.83 -38.25 12.08
C TYR A 337 -37.32 -37.85 10.68
N ARG A 338 -37.18 -36.54 10.45
CA ARG A 338 -36.60 -35.99 9.21
C ARG A 338 -35.63 -34.87 9.54
N LEU A 339 -34.41 -35.00 9.07
CA LEU A 339 -33.39 -33.97 9.15
C LEU A 339 -33.54 -32.99 7.99
N THR A 340 -33.35 -31.71 8.27
CA THR A 340 -33.13 -30.65 7.29
C THR A 340 -31.86 -29.90 7.67
N VAL A 341 -30.96 -29.73 6.70
CA VAL A 341 -29.79 -28.85 6.82
C VAL A 341 -29.87 -27.76 5.77
N LYS A 342 -29.50 -26.54 6.14
CA LYS A 342 -29.59 -25.37 5.26
C LYS A 342 -28.47 -24.37 5.59
N PRO A 343 -27.51 -24.12 4.69
CA PRO A 343 -26.56 -23.02 4.85
C PRO A 343 -27.32 -21.69 4.85
N VAL A 344 -27.25 -20.93 5.95
CA VAL A 344 -27.85 -19.59 6.05
C VAL A 344 -26.83 -18.49 5.71
N GLU A 345 -25.58 -18.71 6.10
CA GLU A 345 -24.42 -17.92 5.70
C GLU A 345 -23.37 -18.88 5.12
N LEU A 346 -22.66 -18.41 4.10
CA LEU A 346 -21.63 -19.18 3.42
C LEU A 346 -20.48 -18.21 3.10
N SER A 347 -19.30 -18.51 3.62
CA SER A 347 -18.02 -17.85 3.33
C SER A 347 -17.02 -18.93 2.89
N GLU A 348 -15.82 -18.53 2.45
CA GLU A 348 -14.81 -19.46 1.94
C GLU A 348 -14.42 -20.55 2.93
N TYR A 349 -14.29 -20.21 4.21
CA TYR A 349 -13.78 -21.11 5.22
C TYR A 349 -14.81 -21.52 6.25
N ASP A 350 -15.99 -20.91 6.21
CA ASP A 350 -17.02 -21.22 7.19
C ASP A 350 -18.44 -21.12 6.63
N SER A 351 -19.33 -21.84 7.30
CA SER A 351 -20.76 -21.83 7.03
C SER A 351 -21.49 -21.70 8.34
N LYS A 352 -22.53 -20.88 8.38
CA LYS A 352 -23.56 -21.02 9.40
C LYS A 352 -24.66 -21.88 8.79
N MET A 353 -24.90 -23.04 9.39
CA MET A 353 -25.93 -23.98 8.95
C MET A 353 -27.07 -24.04 9.95
N ASN A 354 -28.30 -23.90 9.46
CA ASN A 354 -29.48 -24.26 10.21
C ASN A 354 -29.71 -25.77 10.12
N VAL A 355 -29.72 -26.44 11.27
CA VAL A 355 -29.93 -27.88 11.39
C VAL A 355 -31.21 -28.11 12.18
N ALA A 356 -32.20 -28.73 11.54
CA ALA A 356 -33.52 -28.95 12.12
C ALA A 356 -33.99 -30.40 11.98
N ILE A 357 -34.56 -30.97 13.04
CA ILE A 357 -35.17 -32.30 13.02
C ILE A 357 -36.67 -32.15 13.22
N HIS A 358 -37.46 -32.84 12.40
CA HIS A 358 -38.91 -32.84 12.44
C HIS A 358 -39.47 -34.23 12.73
N LYS A 359 -40.59 -34.33 13.44
CA LYS A 359 -41.36 -35.57 13.67
C LYS A 359 -42.82 -35.31 13.37
N GLY A 360 -43.41 -36.05 12.44
CA GLY A 360 -44.82 -35.88 12.07
C GLY A 360 -45.19 -34.43 11.67
N GLY A 361 -44.26 -33.72 11.02
CA GLY A 361 -44.44 -32.32 10.61
C GLY A 361 -43.99 -31.27 11.64
N ASN A 362 -43.88 -31.63 12.92
CA ASN A 362 -43.47 -30.70 13.98
C ASN A 362 -41.95 -30.61 14.10
N CYS A 363 -41.39 -29.41 14.21
CA CYS A 363 -39.96 -29.21 14.48
C CYS A 363 -39.67 -29.52 15.96
N VAL A 364 -38.87 -30.56 16.22
CA VAL A 364 -38.54 -31.02 17.58
C VAL A 364 -37.12 -30.64 18.01
N PHE A 365 -36.31 -30.17 17.06
CA PHE A 365 -34.95 -29.70 17.28
C PHE A 365 -34.62 -28.69 16.19
N ASN A 366 -34.03 -27.55 16.56
CA ASN A 366 -33.55 -26.55 15.63
C ASN A 366 -32.34 -25.84 16.24
N THR A 367 -31.23 -25.79 15.51
CA THR A 367 -30.02 -25.10 15.97
C THR A 367 -29.27 -24.48 14.79
N LEU A 368 -28.46 -23.47 15.09
CA LEU A 368 -27.50 -22.88 14.16
C LEU A 368 -26.10 -23.35 14.53
N VAL A 369 -25.37 -23.84 13.53
CA VAL A 369 -24.04 -24.42 13.71
C VAL A 369 -23.08 -23.67 12.83
N LYS A 370 -21.99 -23.17 13.41
CA LYS A 370 -20.86 -22.68 12.62
C LYS A 370 -19.94 -23.86 12.31
N THR A 371 -19.69 -24.14 11.04
CA THR A 371 -18.72 -25.14 10.61
C THR A 371 -17.58 -24.47 9.86
N LEU A 372 -16.40 -25.08 9.92
CA LEU A 372 -15.19 -24.63 9.23
C LEU A 372 -14.88 -25.57 8.06
N ASP A 373 -14.02 -25.13 7.13
CA ASP A 373 -13.54 -25.99 6.06
C ASP A 373 -12.77 -27.20 6.59
N ASP A 374 -13.07 -28.36 6.02
CA ASP A 374 -12.74 -29.70 6.53
C ASP A 374 -13.15 -29.97 8.00
N GLY A 375 -13.88 -29.05 8.61
CA GLY A 375 -14.31 -29.08 9.99
C GLY A 375 -15.38 -30.14 10.24
N VAL A 376 -15.38 -30.64 11.48
CA VAL A 376 -16.34 -31.65 11.95
C VAL A 376 -17.05 -31.11 13.19
N THR A 377 -18.37 -31.19 13.18
CA THR A 377 -19.19 -30.83 14.35
C THR A 377 -20.13 -31.98 14.69
N VAL A 378 -20.22 -32.31 15.98
CA VAL A 378 -21.15 -33.32 16.50
C VAL A 378 -22.22 -32.63 17.32
N ILE A 379 -23.49 -32.98 17.06
CA ILE A 379 -24.66 -32.36 17.69
C ILE A 379 -25.53 -33.45 18.29
N GLY A 380 -25.93 -33.28 19.55
CA GLY A 380 -26.92 -34.12 20.20
C GLY A 380 -28.33 -33.83 19.66
N GLY A 381 -29.00 -34.87 19.18
CA GLY A 381 -30.38 -34.85 18.70
C GLY A 381 -31.38 -35.43 19.70
N PRO A 382 -32.61 -35.77 19.25
CA PRO A 382 -33.64 -36.33 20.11
C PRO A 382 -33.23 -37.70 20.67
N LYS A 383 -33.75 -38.02 21.85
CA LYS A 383 -33.67 -39.36 22.43
C LYS A 383 -34.53 -40.34 21.63
N ILE A 384 -34.01 -41.54 21.42
CA ILE A 384 -34.70 -42.65 20.77
C ILE A 384 -34.50 -43.88 21.65
N ASP A 385 -35.61 -44.41 22.16
CA ASP A 385 -35.64 -45.55 23.08
C ASP A 385 -34.71 -45.34 24.29
N ASP A 386 -33.64 -46.11 24.40
CA ASP A 386 -32.63 -46.02 25.46
C ASP A 386 -31.32 -45.30 25.03
N GLY A 387 -31.35 -44.66 23.87
CA GLY A 387 -30.24 -43.94 23.27
C GLY A 387 -30.55 -42.50 22.85
N MET A 388 -29.61 -41.92 22.12
CA MET A 388 -29.69 -40.57 21.58
C MET A 388 -29.16 -40.55 20.15
N ILE A 389 -29.80 -39.79 19.27
CA ILE A 389 -29.25 -39.51 17.95
C ILE A 389 -28.13 -38.50 18.09
N LEU A 390 -26.98 -38.78 17.49
CA LEU A 390 -25.90 -37.84 17.27
C LEU A 390 -25.85 -37.53 15.76
N LEU A 391 -25.72 -36.26 15.43
CA LEU A 391 -25.47 -35.80 14.07
C LEU A 391 -24.01 -35.38 13.97
N ARG A 392 -23.21 -36.12 13.22
CA ARG A 392 -21.85 -35.71 12.86
C ARG A 392 -21.90 -35.06 11.47
N ILE A 393 -21.59 -33.77 11.44
CA ILE A 393 -21.63 -32.94 10.23
C ILE A 393 -20.19 -32.60 9.88
N LYS A 394 -19.75 -33.01 8.69
CA LYS A 394 -18.49 -32.59 8.08
C LYS A 394 -18.78 -31.66 6.91
N THR A 395 -18.02 -30.58 6.80
CA THR A 395 -18.12 -29.64 5.66
C THR A 395 -16.84 -29.57 4.88
N ASP A 396 -16.97 -29.38 3.56
CA ASP A 396 -15.88 -29.16 2.61
C ASP A 396 -16.33 -28.06 1.63
N PHE A 397 -15.59 -26.96 1.59
CA PHE A 397 -15.89 -25.76 0.81
C PHE A 397 -15.16 -25.75 -0.53
N TYR A 398 -14.13 -26.58 -0.67
CA TYR A 398 -13.43 -26.80 -1.92
C TYR A 398 -13.92 -28.10 -2.54
N SER A 399 -14.96 -28.01 -3.37
CA SER A 399 -15.07 -29.02 -4.42
C SER A 399 -13.82 -28.88 -5.29
N LYS A 400 -12.78 -29.69 -5.03
CA LYS A 400 -11.65 -29.90 -5.93
C LYS A 400 -12.30 -30.08 -7.30
N GLY A 401 -12.11 -29.10 -8.19
CA GLY A 401 -12.69 -29.16 -9.53
C GLY A 401 -12.32 -30.51 -10.12
N VAL A 402 -13.35 -31.31 -10.41
CA VAL A 402 -13.23 -32.48 -11.28
C VAL A 402 -13.13 -31.96 -12.70
#